data_AF-A0A132A9L2-F1
#
_entry.id   AF-A0A132A9L2-F1
#
_cell.length_a   1.000
_cell.length_b   1.000
_cell.length_c   1.000
_cell.angle_alpha   90.00
_cell.angle_beta   90.00
_cell.angle_gamma   90.00
#
_symmetry.space_group_name_H-M   'P 1'
#
loop_
_entity.id
_entity.type
_entity.pdbx_description
1 polymer ?
#
loop_
_entity_poly.entity_id
_entity_poly.type
_entity_poly.pdbx_seq_one_letter_code
_entity_poly.pdbx_strand_id
1 'polypeptide(L)'
;MNLEKNWKRNSYYVHIYFPSIKRLRLSLRFLRNFVSDTVPLEYIEDFNNIDRCLDNLESFMIAGEEALYGQTEQERSAEAPSLEYFESVIFNAHQDRIQLAETIDKLNPDDIDLVVAFEHYRIVMYQLFKLAELFPAIHLDEMYLLV
;
A
#
# COMPACT_ATOMS: atom_id res chain seq x y z
N MET A 1 23.76 13.41 18.62
CA MET A 1 22.55 14.25 18.51
C MET A 1 21.39 13.38 18.97
N ASN A 2 20.74 13.74 20.08
CA ASN A 2 19.75 12.88 20.75
C ASN A 2 18.44 12.80 19.93
N LEU A 3 18.30 11.76 19.11
CA LEU A 3 17.09 11.45 18.35
C LEU A 3 15.87 11.23 19.26
N GLU A 4 16.10 10.75 20.49
CA GLU A 4 15.07 10.48 21.51
C GLU A 4 14.30 11.72 21.97
N LYS A 5 14.89 12.93 21.87
CA LYS A 5 14.28 14.14 22.47
C LYS A 5 13.37 14.92 21.52
N ASN A 6 13.36 14.61 20.22
CA ASN A 6 12.53 15.32 19.24
C ASN A 6 11.24 14.58 18.84
N TRP A 7 11.01 13.35 19.31
CA TRP A 7 9.81 12.56 18.98
C TRP A 7 8.52 13.02 19.68
N LYS A 8 8.60 13.91 20.68
CA LYS A 8 7.43 14.48 21.38
C LYS A 8 6.63 15.53 20.60
N ARG A 9 6.78 15.61 19.27
CA ARG A 9 5.90 16.41 18.38
C ARG A 9 5.34 15.54 17.25
N ASN A 10 4.27 14.81 17.58
CA ASN A 10 3.16 14.35 16.71
C ASN A 10 3.42 14.34 15.18
N SER A 11 4.32 13.49 14.71
CA SER A 11 4.35 13.10 13.29
C SER A 11 4.92 11.68 13.23
N TYR A 12 4.09 10.69 12.91
CA TYR A 12 4.55 9.33 12.62
C TYR A 12 5.53 9.39 11.43
N TYR A 13 6.62 8.65 11.48
CA TYR A 13 7.62 8.56 10.41
C TYR A 13 6.98 8.17 9.08
N VAL A 14 6.03 7.24 9.10
CA VAL A 14 5.34 6.75 7.91
C VAL A 14 4.60 7.85 7.11
N HIS A 15 4.30 8.99 7.74
CA HIS A 15 3.63 10.11 7.09
C HIS A 15 4.39 10.65 5.88
N ILE A 16 5.72 10.52 5.86
CA ILE A 16 6.54 10.98 4.71
C ILE A 16 6.18 10.22 3.42
N TYR A 17 5.57 9.03 3.53
CA TYR A 17 5.21 8.18 2.39
C TYR A 17 3.76 8.34 1.93
N PHE A 18 2.90 9.01 2.70
CA PHE A 18 1.48 9.19 2.38
C PHE A 18 1.22 9.87 1.03
N PRO A 19 2.03 10.86 0.57
CA PRO A 19 1.86 11.42 -0.77
C PRO A 19 1.86 10.37 -1.89
N SER A 20 2.68 9.31 -1.79
CA SER A 20 2.71 8.24 -2.79
C SER A 20 1.45 7.39 -2.80
N ILE A 21 0.82 7.18 -1.64
CA ILE A 21 -0.45 6.45 -1.50
C ILE A 21 -1.56 7.25 -2.16
N LYS A 22 -1.65 8.55 -1.83
CA LYS A 22 -2.64 9.46 -2.42
C LYS A 22 -2.51 9.55 -3.93
N ARG A 23 -1.28 9.64 -4.44
CA ARG A 23 -1.02 9.66 -5.89
C ARG A 23 -1.51 8.38 -6.55
N LEU A 24 -1.09 7.22 -6.04
CA LEU A 24 -1.51 5.92 -6.59
C LEU A 24 -3.04 5.77 -6.59
N ARG A 25 -3.73 6.17 -5.53
CA ARG A 25 -5.20 6.14 -5.46
C ARG A 25 -5.85 6.95 -6.58
N LEU A 26 -5.30 8.13 -6.91
CA LEU A 26 -5.81 8.95 -8.01
C LEU A 26 -5.58 8.28 -9.37
N SER A 27 -4.38 7.72 -9.59
CA SER A 27 -4.05 7.02 -10.82
C SER A 27 -4.90 5.75 -11.01
N LEU A 28 -5.12 4.95 -9.96
CA LEU A 28 -6.01 3.78 -10.02
C LEU A 28 -7.46 4.18 -10.29
N ARG A 29 -7.96 5.26 -9.70
CA ARG A 29 -9.30 5.79 -10.02
C ARG A 29 -9.41 6.19 -11.49
N PHE A 30 -8.37 6.81 -12.05
CA PHE A 30 -8.31 7.10 -13.48
C PHE A 30 -8.45 5.81 -14.29
N LEU A 31 -7.66 4.77 -14.03
CA LEU A 31 -7.80 3.46 -14.69
C LEU A 31 -9.23 2.92 -14.61
N ARG A 32 -9.80 2.90 -13.39
CA ARG A 32 -11.11 2.30 -13.11
C ARG A 32 -12.24 2.91 -13.92
N ASN A 33 -12.20 4.23 -14.15
CA ASN A 33 -13.23 4.94 -14.89
C ASN A 33 -13.38 4.46 -16.34
N PHE A 34 -12.37 3.79 -16.90
CA PHE A 34 -12.38 3.32 -18.29
C PHE A 34 -12.69 1.82 -18.42
N VAL A 35 -12.66 1.05 -17.32
CA VAL A 35 -12.93 -0.41 -17.35
C VAL A 35 -14.19 -0.87 -16.64
N SER A 36 -14.81 -0.06 -15.76
CA SER A 36 -15.86 -0.54 -14.82
C SER A 36 -17.01 -1.29 -15.47
N ASP A 37 -17.40 -0.94 -16.69
CA ASP A 37 -18.61 -1.46 -17.33
C ASP A 37 -18.38 -2.78 -18.10
N THR A 38 -17.12 -3.24 -18.19
CA THR A 38 -16.73 -4.43 -18.98
C THR A 38 -16.15 -5.57 -18.13
N VAL A 39 -16.07 -5.39 -16.81
CA VAL A 39 -15.41 -6.32 -15.88
C VAL A 39 -16.40 -7.37 -15.34
N PRO A 40 -16.07 -8.68 -15.35
CA PRO A 40 -16.87 -9.69 -14.65
C PRO A 40 -16.91 -9.44 -13.14
N LEU A 41 -18.03 -9.78 -12.49
CA LEU A 41 -18.30 -9.45 -11.08
C LEU A 41 -17.19 -9.89 -10.11
N GLU A 42 -16.64 -11.07 -10.29
CA GLU A 42 -15.56 -11.64 -9.48
C GLU A 42 -14.32 -10.73 -9.42
N TYR A 43 -13.93 -10.14 -10.55
CA TYR A 43 -12.79 -9.23 -10.62
C TYR A 43 -13.11 -7.83 -10.09
N ILE A 44 -14.38 -7.41 -10.15
CA ILE A 44 -14.82 -6.16 -9.54
C ILE A 44 -14.63 -6.25 -8.02
N GLU A 45 -14.96 -7.39 -7.41
CA GLU A 45 -14.77 -7.62 -5.98
C GLU A 45 -13.29 -7.58 -5.58
N ASP A 46 -12.42 -8.26 -6.32
CA ASP A 46 -10.96 -8.22 -6.10
C ASP A 46 -10.41 -6.80 -6.17
N PHE A 47 -10.75 -6.06 -7.23
CA PHE A 47 -10.31 -4.68 -7.36
C PHE A 47 -10.85 -3.78 -6.24
N ASN A 48 -12.11 -3.95 -5.84
CA ASN A 48 -12.71 -3.18 -4.73
C ASN A 48 -12.02 -3.50 -3.39
N ASN A 49 -11.61 -4.75 -3.19
CA ASN A 49 -10.85 -5.18 -2.02
C ASN A 49 -9.47 -4.51 -1.98
N ILE A 50 -8.77 -4.45 -3.11
CA ILE A 50 -7.48 -3.73 -3.23
C ILE A 50 -7.68 -2.23 -2.96
N ASP A 51 -8.69 -1.61 -3.58
CA ASP A 51 -9.00 -0.19 -3.40
C ASP A 51 -9.26 0.14 -1.92
N ARG A 52 -10.04 -0.71 -1.23
CA ARG A 52 -10.32 -0.58 0.20
C ARG A 52 -9.06 -0.74 1.07
N CYS A 53 -8.18 -1.69 0.74
CA CYS A 53 -6.90 -1.83 1.45
C CYS A 53 -6.03 -0.58 1.27
N LEU A 54 -5.96 -0.05 0.05
CA LEU A 54 -5.19 1.15 -0.27
C LEU A 54 -5.76 2.41 0.40
N ASP A 55 -7.09 2.53 0.47
CA ASP A 55 -7.78 3.61 1.17
C ASP A 55 -7.48 3.63 2.67
N ASN A 56 -7.29 2.45 3.28
CA ASN A 56 -6.99 2.29 4.70
C ASN A 56 -5.49 2.22 5.02
N LEU A 57 -4.62 2.14 4.01
CA LEU A 57 -3.19 1.88 4.18
C LEU A 57 -2.51 2.92 5.07
N GLU A 58 -2.85 4.20 4.98
CA GLU A 58 -2.31 5.24 5.86
C GLU A 58 -2.58 4.92 7.35
N SER A 59 -3.80 4.45 7.66
CA SER A 59 -4.18 4.09 9.03
C SER A 59 -3.47 2.81 9.49
N PHE A 60 -3.33 1.82 8.61
CA PHE A 60 -2.59 0.59 8.90
C PHE A 60 -1.12 0.88 9.18
N MET A 61 -0.50 1.78 8.40
CA MET A 61 0.88 2.19 8.58
C MET A 61 1.10 2.91 9.92
N ILE A 62 0.18 3.79 10.31
CA ILE A 62 0.23 4.45 11.63
C ILE A 62 0.14 3.41 12.75
N ALA A 63 -0.86 2.53 12.69
CA ALA A 63 -1.06 1.51 13.72
C ALA A 63 0.12 0.54 13.83
N GLY A 64 0.73 0.15 12.70
CA GLY A 64 1.92 -0.70 12.71
C GLY A 64 3.17 0.01 13.22
N GLU A 65 3.35 1.29 12.90
CA GLU A 65 4.44 2.10 13.47
C GLU A 65 4.27 2.22 15.00
N GLU A 66 3.06 2.45 15.50
CA GLU A 66 2.76 2.45 16.94
C GLU A 66 3.06 1.11 17.60
N ALA A 67 2.65 0.00 16.98
CA ALA A 67 2.92 -1.33 17.49
C ALA A 67 4.44 -1.61 17.57
N LEU A 68 5.19 -1.22 16.54
CA LEU A 68 6.64 -1.40 16.47
C LEU A 68 7.37 -0.64 17.59
N TYR A 69 6.97 0.60 17.85
CA TYR A 69 7.56 1.42 18.91
C TYR A 69 7.03 1.08 20.32
N GLY A 70 5.77 0.66 20.45
CA GLY A 70 5.23 0.14 21.71
C GLY A 70 5.98 -1.12 22.18
N GLN A 71 6.38 -1.98 21.25
CA GLN A 71 7.20 -3.16 21.56
C GLN A 71 8.64 -2.82 22.00
N THR A 72 9.21 -1.69 21.56
CA THR A 72 10.54 -1.26 22.02
C THR A 72 10.59 -0.81 23.48
N GLU A 73 9.46 -0.43 24.08
CA GLU A 73 9.41 -0.03 25.48
C GLU A 73 9.12 -1.19 26.46
N GLN A 74 8.54 -2.32 26.00
CA GLN A 74 8.01 -3.35 26.90
C GLN A 74 8.61 -4.75 26.82
N GLU A 75 9.12 -5.23 25.69
CA GLU A 75 9.88 -6.50 25.54
C GLU A 75 9.85 -6.86 24.04
N ARG A 76 10.92 -6.59 23.30
CA ARG A 76 11.02 -7.08 21.92
C ARG A 76 11.18 -8.60 21.96
N SER A 77 10.15 -9.32 21.51
CA SER A 77 10.27 -10.73 21.11
C SER A 77 11.35 -10.84 20.02
N ALA A 78 12.12 -11.93 20.03
CA ALA A 78 13.13 -12.21 18.99
C ALA A 78 12.53 -12.33 17.58
N GLU A 79 11.21 -12.45 17.46
CA GLU A 79 10.45 -12.58 16.22
C GLU A 79 9.95 -11.23 15.66
N ALA A 80 10.12 -10.12 16.40
CA ALA A 80 9.68 -8.81 15.93
C ALA A 80 10.58 -8.29 14.79
N PRO A 81 10.02 -7.72 13.70
CA PRO A 81 10.81 -7.17 12.60
C PRO A 81 11.75 -6.06 13.09
N SER A 82 12.97 -6.00 12.54
CA SER A 82 13.90 -4.93 12.86
C SER A 82 13.41 -3.60 12.28
N LEU A 83 13.82 -2.49 12.90
CA LEU A 83 13.48 -1.15 12.40
C LEU A 83 14.03 -0.93 10.99
N GLU A 84 15.25 -1.41 10.71
CA GLU A 84 15.87 -1.33 9.38
C GLU A 84 15.08 -2.10 8.32
N TYR A 85 14.57 -3.28 8.67
CA TYR A 85 13.71 -4.06 7.77
C TYR A 85 12.39 -3.34 7.49
N PHE A 86 11.74 -2.80 8.53
CA PHE A 86 10.52 -2.00 8.41
C PHE A 86 10.72 -0.79 7.48
N GLU A 87 11.78 0.01 7.73
CA GLU A 87 12.11 1.17 6.91
C GLU A 87 12.38 0.78 5.45
N SER A 88 13.13 -0.32 5.22
CA SER A 88 13.44 -0.81 3.87
C SER A 88 12.20 -1.22 3.09
N VAL A 89 11.30 -2.00 3.69
CA VAL A 89 10.07 -2.47 3.03
C VAL A 89 9.17 -1.29 2.67
N ILE A 90 8.99 -0.33 3.58
CA ILE A 90 8.15 0.83 3.34
C ILE A 90 8.76 1.76 2.28
N PHE A 91 10.08 1.97 2.31
CA PHE A 91 10.77 2.77 1.31
C PHE A 91 10.64 2.17 -0.09
N ASN A 92 10.86 0.86 -0.24
CA ASN A 92 10.69 0.17 -1.52
C ASN A 92 9.25 0.27 -2.02
N ALA A 93 8.29 0.02 -1.13
CA ALA A 93 6.87 0.17 -1.43
C ALA A 93 6.53 1.62 -1.89
N HIS A 94 7.13 2.62 -1.27
CA HIS A 94 6.96 4.01 -1.69
C HIS A 94 7.46 4.26 -3.13
N GLN A 95 8.65 3.75 -3.48
CA GLN A 95 9.18 3.86 -4.85
C GLN A 95 8.26 3.15 -5.85
N ASP A 96 7.81 1.93 -5.51
CA ASP A 96 6.89 1.15 -6.36
C ASP A 96 5.59 1.92 -6.64
N ARG A 97 5.00 2.56 -5.62
CA ARG A 97 3.78 3.37 -5.80
C ARG A 97 3.99 4.57 -6.71
N ILE A 98 5.12 5.27 -6.56
CA ILE A 98 5.44 6.43 -7.41
C ILE A 98 5.60 5.97 -8.86
N GLN A 99 6.41 4.94 -9.08
CA GLN A 99 6.68 4.43 -10.42
C GLN A 99 5.40 3.92 -11.09
N LEU A 100 4.57 3.18 -10.35
CA LEU A 100 3.30 2.67 -10.86
C LEU A 100 2.33 3.80 -11.20
N ALA A 101 2.18 4.78 -10.32
CA ALA A 101 1.35 5.94 -10.59
C ALA A 101 1.81 6.69 -11.84
N GLU A 102 3.13 6.89 -12.01
CA GLU A 102 3.69 7.52 -13.20
C GLU A 102 3.48 6.74 -14.50
N THR A 103 3.49 5.41 -14.42
CA THR A 103 3.17 4.55 -15.56
C THR A 103 1.71 4.72 -15.95
N ILE A 104 0.80 4.69 -14.97
CA ILE A 104 -0.63 4.86 -15.20
C ILE A 104 -0.96 6.24 -15.76
N ASP A 105 -0.36 7.29 -15.21
CA ASP A 105 -0.58 8.69 -15.61
C ASP A 105 -0.20 8.94 -17.09
N LYS A 106 0.61 8.06 -17.69
CA LYS A 106 1.06 8.13 -19.09
C LYS A 106 0.23 7.28 -20.05
N LEU A 107 -0.71 6.49 -19.54
CA LEU A 107 -1.58 5.67 -20.39
C LEU A 107 -2.53 6.57 -21.19
N ASN A 108 -2.72 6.21 -22.44
CA ASN A 108 -3.76 6.79 -23.28
C ASN A 108 -5.10 6.12 -22.91
N PRO A 109 -6.17 6.88 -22.59
CA PRO A 109 -7.47 6.33 -22.25
C PRO A 109 -8.03 5.29 -23.23
N ASP A 110 -7.76 5.46 -24.53
CA ASP A 110 -8.25 4.56 -25.58
C ASP A 110 -7.58 3.17 -25.53
N ASP A 111 -6.41 3.07 -24.88
CA ASP A 111 -5.63 1.83 -24.75
C ASP A 111 -5.89 1.13 -23.40
N ILE A 112 -6.76 1.68 -22.54
CA ILE A 112 -7.09 1.09 -21.24
C ILE A 112 -8.21 0.07 -21.42
N ASP A 113 -7.85 -1.20 -21.28
CA ASP A 113 -8.79 -2.32 -21.20
C ASP A 113 -8.66 -3.07 -19.88
N LEU A 114 -9.47 -4.12 -19.73
CA LEU A 114 -9.48 -4.97 -18.55
C LEU A 114 -8.12 -5.63 -18.28
N VAL A 115 -7.39 -6.03 -19.32
CA VAL A 115 -6.07 -6.68 -19.19
C VAL A 115 -5.06 -5.68 -18.63
N VAL A 116 -5.03 -4.47 -19.19
CA VAL A 116 -4.16 -3.38 -18.69
C VAL A 116 -4.50 -3.05 -17.25
N ALA A 117 -5.79 -2.93 -16.89
CA ALA A 117 -6.20 -2.69 -15.52
C ALA A 117 -5.73 -3.81 -14.57
N PHE A 118 -5.88 -5.07 -14.99
CA PHE A 118 -5.40 -6.21 -14.20
C PHE A 118 -3.91 -6.14 -13.91
N GLU A 119 -3.08 -5.90 -14.93
CA GLU A 119 -1.63 -5.84 -14.74
C GLU A 119 -1.23 -4.83 -13.66
N HIS A 120 -1.86 -3.65 -13.65
CA HIS A 120 -1.57 -2.62 -12.67
C HIS A 120 -2.08 -2.98 -11.27
N TYR A 121 -3.31 -3.50 -11.15
CA TYR A 121 -3.87 -3.94 -9.87
C TYR A 121 -3.09 -5.12 -9.27
N ARG A 122 -2.55 -6.02 -10.09
CA ARG A 122 -1.67 -7.11 -9.62
C ARG A 122 -0.38 -6.60 -8.97
N ILE A 123 0.21 -5.54 -9.51
CA ILE A 123 1.39 -4.90 -8.90
C ILE A 123 1.03 -4.33 -7.52
N VAL A 124 -0.11 -3.65 -7.40
CA VAL A 124 -0.59 -3.12 -6.10
C VAL A 124 -0.85 -4.25 -5.11
N MET A 125 -1.49 -5.34 -5.56
CA MET A 125 -1.74 -6.50 -4.72
C MET A 125 -0.44 -7.10 -4.18
N TYR A 126 0.55 -7.32 -5.04
CA TYR A 126 1.86 -7.83 -4.65
C TYR A 126 2.57 -6.92 -3.63
N GLN A 127 2.46 -5.61 -3.83
CA GLN A 127 2.93 -4.64 -2.85
C GLN A 127 2.20 -4.78 -1.50
N LEU A 128 0.87 -4.89 -1.50
CA LEU A 128 0.08 -5.01 -0.28
C LEU A 128 0.41 -6.31 0.47
N PHE A 129 0.68 -7.42 -0.23
CA PHE A 129 1.15 -8.66 0.39
C PHE A 129 2.45 -8.47 1.17
N LYS A 130 3.45 -7.78 0.59
CA LYS A 130 4.70 -7.47 1.30
C LYS A 130 4.46 -6.60 2.52
N LEU A 131 3.50 -5.69 2.45
CA LEU A 131 3.17 -4.78 3.55
C LEU A 131 2.36 -5.49 4.64
N ALA A 132 1.59 -6.52 4.32
CA ALA A 132 0.79 -7.27 5.29
C ALA A 132 1.66 -7.97 6.36
N GLU A 133 2.91 -8.31 6.04
CA GLU A 133 3.91 -8.83 7.02
C GLU A 133 4.21 -7.82 8.14
N LEU A 134 4.16 -6.52 7.83
CA LEU A 134 4.37 -5.43 8.79
C LEU A 134 3.06 -4.90 9.38
N PHE A 135 1.96 -5.05 8.62
CA PHE A 135 0.66 -4.45 8.91
C PHE A 135 -0.44 -5.51 8.81
N PRO A 136 -0.64 -6.35 9.84
CA PRO A 136 -1.55 -7.51 9.79
C PRO A 136 -3.04 -7.13 9.64
N ALA A 137 -3.39 -5.85 9.74
CA ALA A 137 -4.73 -5.34 9.43
C ALA A 137 -5.03 -5.28 7.92
N ILE A 138 -4.02 -5.47 7.06
CA ILE A 138 -4.19 -5.68 5.62
C ILE A 138 -4.64 -7.14 5.42
N HIS A 139 -5.86 -7.33 4.93
CA HIS A 139 -6.45 -8.65 4.69
C HIS A 139 -6.61 -8.89 3.18
N LEU A 140 -5.87 -9.86 2.62
CA LEU A 140 -5.83 -10.16 1.17
C LEU A 140 -6.16 -11.62 0.82
N ASP A 141 -6.53 -12.44 1.81
CA ASP A 141 -6.50 -13.92 1.72
C ASP A 141 -7.53 -14.55 0.75
N GLU A 142 -8.43 -13.74 0.19
CA GLU A 142 -9.53 -14.18 -0.69
C GLU A 142 -9.34 -13.75 -2.15
N MET A 143 -8.17 -13.22 -2.54
CA MET A 143 -7.93 -12.78 -3.92
C MET A 143 -7.48 -13.93 -4.82
N TYR A 144 -8.44 -14.55 -5.52
CA TYR A 144 -8.21 -15.78 -6.28
C TYR A 144 -7.74 -15.56 -7.73
N LEU A 145 -8.08 -14.44 -8.35
CA LEU A 145 -7.98 -14.30 -9.81
C LEU A 145 -6.88 -13.35 -10.28
N LEU A 146 -6.26 -12.62 -9.36
CA LEU A 146 -5.16 -11.69 -9.62
C LEU A 146 -3.77 -12.33 -9.39
N VAL A 147 -3.70 -13.61 -9.01
CA VAL A 147 -2.44 -14.32 -8.70
C VAL A 147 -1.80 -14.92 -9.94
#